data_AF-A0A8T4T3F9-F1
#
_entry.id   AF-A0A8T4T3F9-F1
#
_cell.length_a   1.000
_cell.length_b   1.000
_cell.length_c   1.000
_cell.angle_alpha   90.00
_cell.angle_beta   90.00
_cell.angle_gamma   90.00
#
_symmetry.space_group_name_H-M   'P 1'
#
loop_
_entity.id
_entity.type
_entity.pdbx_description
1 polymer ?
#
loop_
_entity_poly.entity_id
_entity_poly.type
_entity_poly.pdbx_seq_one_letter_code
_entity_poly.pdbx_strand_id
1 'polypeptide(L)' 'MITKITPDKQKSQALLKMVEITLERLEKTDKKSYPSNTLVDYYDIIHKLLEAIALKGGIKAKGEGSH' A
#
# COMPACT_ATOMS: atom_id res chain seq x y z
N MET A 1 -6.46 16.61 -2.63
CA MET A 1 -7.88 16.57 -3.06
C MET A 1 -8.45 15.16 -2.88
N ILE A 2 -9.61 15.03 -2.25
CA ILE A 2 -10.34 13.75 -2.11
C ILE A 2 -11.51 13.75 -3.09
N THR A 3 -11.63 12.72 -3.92
CA THR A 3 -12.75 12.55 -4.86
C THR A 3 -13.45 11.21 -4.63
N LYS A 4 -14.77 11.21 -4.86
CA LYS A 4 -15.54 9.96 -4.94
C LYS A 4 -15.38 9.37 -6.33
N ILE A 5 -15.18 8.06 -6.38
CA ILE A 5 -15.07 7.25 -7.59
C ILE A 5 -15.92 5.99 -7.43
N THR A 6 -16.17 5.28 -8.53
CA THR A 6 -16.72 3.93 -8.44
C THR A 6 -15.74 3.04 -7.67
N PRO A 7 -16.19 2.26 -6.67
CA PRO A 7 -15.34 1.34 -5.95
C PRO A 7 -14.61 0.37 -6.88
N ASP A 8 -13.30 0.28 -6.73
CA ASP A 8 -12.45 -0.62 -7.52
C ASP A 8 -12.00 -1.80 -6.64
N LYS A 9 -12.86 -2.82 -6.56
CA LYS A 9 -12.63 -4.02 -5.75
C LYS A 9 -11.47 -4.85 -6.28
N GLN A 10 -11.28 -4.89 -7.60
CA GLN A 10 -10.22 -5.68 -8.22
C GLN A 10 -8.85 -5.09 -7.89
N LYS A 11 -8.68 -3.77 -8.06
CA LYS A 11 -7.43 -3.09 -7.70
C LYS A 11 -7.18 -3.16 -6.19
N SER A 12 -8.24 -3.02 -5.36
CA SER A 12 -8.14 -3.21 -3.91
C SER A 12 -7.58 -4.59 -3.53
N GLN A 13 -8.10 -5.67 -4.14
CA GLN A 13 -7.59 -7.03 -3.92
C GLN A 13 -6.16 -7.22 -4.42
N ALA A 14 -5.80 -6.64 -5.57
CA ALA A 14 -4.43 -6.70 -6.08
C ALA A 14 -3.44 -6.05 -5.12
N LEU A 15 -3.78 -4.90 -4.53
CA LEU A 15 -2.96 -4.23 -3.51
C LEU A 15 -2.79 -5.08 -2.25
N LEU A 16 -3.85 -5.75 -1.78
CA LEU A 16 -3.76 -6.68 -0.65
C LEU A 16 -2.79 -7.82 -0.93
N LYS A 17 -2.86 -8.43 -2.12
CA LYS A 17 -1.93 -9.50 -2.51
C LYS A 17 -0.47 -9.03 -2.57
N MET A 18 -0.23 -7.79 -3.01
CA MET A 18 1.12 -7.20 -2.98
C MET A 18 1.62 -7.00 -1.54
N VAL A 19 0.74 -6.59 -0.62
CA VAL A 19 1.07 -6.45 0.80
C VAL A 19 1.44 -7.80 1.41
N GLU A 20 0.67 -8.85 1.14
CA GLU A 20 0.95 -10.22 1.60
C GLU A 20 2.34 -10.69 1.15
N ILE A 21 2.66 -10.55 -0.14
CA ILE A 21 3.98 -10.91 -0.69
C ILE A 21 5.11 -10.10 -0.02
N THR A 22 4.88 -8.81 0.25
CA THR A 22 5.89 -7.94 0.86
C THR A 22 6.12 -8.31 2.33
N LEU A 23 5.07 -8.67 3.06
CA LEU A 23 5.15 -9.17 4.44
C LEU A 23 5.92 -10.49 4.50
N GLU A 24 5.60 -11.46 3.64
CA GLU A 24 6.32 -12.73 3.55
C GLU A 24 7.82 -12.53 3.26
N ARG A 25 8.16 -11.54 2.42
CA ARG A 25 9.56 -11.17 2.17
C ARG A 25 10.20 -10.58 3.42
N LEU A 26 9.53 -9.65 4.08
CA LEU A 26 10.03 -9.00 5.31
C LEU A 26 10.27 -10.00 6.43
N GLU A 27 9.47 -11.05 6.56
CA GLU A 27 9.69 -12.12 7.54
C GLU A 27 11.05 -12.80 7.34
N LYS A 28 11.49 -12.94 6.09
CA LYS A 28 12.76 -13.58 5.72
C LYS A 28 13.94 -12.60 5.68
N THR A 29 13.69 -11.29 5.70
CA THR A 29 14.72 -10.25 5.68
C THR A 29 15.39 -10.09 7.05
N ASP A 30 16.73 -10.03 7.07
CA ASP A 30 17.49 -9.56 8.22
C ASP A 30 17.35 -8.04 8.38
N LYS A 31 16.44 -7.65 9.27
CA LYS A 31 16.05 -6.26 9.50
C LYS A 31 17.19 -5.41 10.09
N LYS A 32 18.16 -6.03 10.78
CA LYS A 32 19.30 -5.31 11.37
C LYS A 32 20.33 -4.97 10.31
N SER A 33 20.53 -5.87 9.35
CA SER A 33 21.44 -5.66 8.23
C SER A 33 20.85 -4.72 7.16
N TYR A 34 19.52 -4.65 7.04
CA TYR A 34 18.83 -3.82 6.04
C TYR A 34 17.74 -2.91 6.64
N PRO A 35 18.08 -2.01 7.58
CA PRO A 35 17.10 -1.22 8.32
C PRO A 35 16.35 -0.23 7.42
N SER A 36 17.03 0.42 6.48
CA SER A 36 16.39 1.37 5.56
C SER A 36 15.41 0.69 4.61
N ASN A 37 15.78 -0.46 4.04
CA ASN A 37 14.87 -1.25 3.18
C ASN A 37 13.67 -1.75 3.98
N THR A 38 13.92 -2.23 5.20
CA THR A 38 12.86 -2.66 6.12
C THR A 38 11.87 -1.53 6.40
N LEU A 39 12.36 -0.33 6.67
CA LEU A 39 11.52 0.85 6.91
C LEU A 39 10.68 1.20 5.68
N VAL A 40 11.31 1.24 4.49
CA VAL A 40 10.62 1.54 3.23
C VAL A 40 9.51 0.52 2.96
N ASP A 41 9.77 -0.77 3.16
CA ASP A 41 8.78 -1.83 2.97
C ASP A 41 7.59 -1.67 3.92
N TYR A 42 7.81 -1.31 5.19
CA TYR A 42 6.71 -1.04 6.11
C TYR A 42 5.88 0.19 5.71
N TYR A 43 6.52 1.27 5.25
CA TYR A 43 5.80 2.44 4.73
C TYR A 43 4.95 2.08 3.51
N ASP A 44 5.53 1.31 2.59
CA ASP A 44 4.86 0.87 1.38
C ASP A 44 3.66 -0.06 1.68
N ILE A 45 3.80 -0.97 2.65
CA ILE A 45 2.70 -1.81 3.15
C ILE A 45 1.56 -0.95 3.67
N ILE A 46 1.85 -0.01 4.57
CA ILE A 46 0.81 0.87 5.16
C ILE A 46 0.14 1.70 4.07
N HIS A 47 0.92 2.27 3.15
CA HIS A 47 0.40 3.04 2.03
C HIS A 47 -0.56 2.22 1.16
N LYS A 48 -0.15 1.01 0.74
CA LYS A 48 -0.98 0.12 -0.07
C LYS A 48 -2.25 -0.32 0.65
N LEU A 49 -2.19 -0.60 1.95
CA LEU A 49 -3.38 -0.93 2.75
C LEU A 49 -4.38 0.22 2.80
N LEU A 50 -3.90 1.45 3.02
CA LEU A 50 -4.75 2.65 3.00
C LEU A 50 -5.37 2.89 1.62
N GLU A 51 -4.59 2.74 0.55
CA GLU A 51 -5.12 2.84 -0.82
C GLU A 51 -6.16 1.73 -1.10
N ALA A 52 -5.91 0.50 -0.68
CA ALA A 52 -6.84 -0.61 -0.85
C ALA A 52 -8.19 -0.35 -0.15
N ILE A 53 -8.17 0.21 1.08
CA ILE A 53 -9.37 0.61 1.82
C ILE A 53 -10.10 1.75 1.08
N ALA A 54 -9.36 2.77 0.63
CA ALA A 54 -9.93 3.90 -0.09
C ALA A 54 -10.62 3.45 -1.40
N LEU A 55 -9.95 2.64 -2.21
CA LEU A 55 -10.50 2.09 -3.46
C LEU A 55 -11.73 1.22 -3.21
N LYS A 56 -11.72 0.39 -2.16
CA LYS A 56 -12.88 -0.41 -1.76
C LYS A 56 -14.06 0.46 -1.36
N GLY A 57 -13.80 1.63 -0.76
CA GLY A 57 -14.80 2.63 -0.39
C GLY A 57 -15.20 3.59 -1.51
N GLY A 58 -14.63 3.49 -2.72
CA GLY A 58 -14.88 4.43 -3.80
C GLY A 58 -14.31 5.83 -3.53
N ILE A 59 -13.15 5.89 -2.89
CA ILE A 59 -12.45 7.13 -2.53
C ILE A 59 -11.09 7.15 -3.24
N LYS A 60 -10.75 8.28 -3.85
CA LYS A 60 -9.42 8.55 -4.39
C LYS A 60 -8.86 9.81 -3.76
N ALA A 61 -7.69 9.71 -3.14
CA ALA A 61 -6.95 10.86 -2.63
C ALA A 61 -5.79 11.18 -3.59
N LYS A 62 -5.69 12.45 -4.00
CA LYS A 62 -4.56 12.99 -4.76
C LYS A 62 -3.79 13.97 -3.87
N GLY A 63 -2.49 13.74 -3.67
CA GLY A 63 -1.60 14.66 -2.98
C GLY A 63 -1.19 15.83 -3.87
N GLU A 64 -0.74 16.94 -3.28
CA GLU A 64 -0.36 18.15 -4.02
C GLU A 64 0.92 17.98 -4.87
N GLY A 65 1.70 16.92 -4.65
CA GLY A 65 2.91 16.59 -5.43
C GLY A 65 2.72 15.51 -6.50
N SER A 66 1.49 15.02 -6.73
CA SER A 66 1.23 14.03 -7.78
C SER A 66 1.02 14.74 -9.11
N HIS A 67 2.11 14.95 -9.86
CA HIS A 67 2.04 15.33 -11.28
C HIS A 67 1.32 14.24 -12.08
#